data_AF-A0A7X9IBP9-F1
#
_entry.id   AF-A0A7X9IBP9-F1
#
_cell.length_a   1.000
_cell.length_b   1.000
_cell.length_c   1.000
_cell.angle_alpha   90.00
_cell.angle_beta   90.00
_cell.angle_gamma   90.00
#
_symmetry.space_group_name_H-M   'P 1'
#
loop_
_entity.id
_entity.type
_entity.pdbx_description
1 polymer ?
#
loop_
_entity_poly.entity_id
_entity_poly.type
_entity_poly.pdbx_seq_one_letter_code
_entity_poly.pdbx_strand_id
1 'polypeptide(L)' 'AVRFLTDYLDGDVYYKIHHPNHNLDRARAQMKLVKSMEEQYAEMQKIIRKII' A
#
# COMPACT_ATOMS: atom_id res chain seq x y z
N ALA A 1 1.03 -1.64 -3.39
CA ALA A 1 2.27 -0.92 -3.80
C ALA A 1 2.71 -1.29 -5.21
N VAL A 2 3.00 -2.58 -5.45
CA VAL A 2 3.55 -3.09 -6.72
C VAL A 2 2.84 -2.54 -7.96
N ARG A 3 1.53 -2.75 -8.09
CA ARG A 3 0.77 -2.29 -9.28
C ARG A 3 0.82 -0.77 -9.50
N PHE A 4 0.80 0.03 -8.43
CA PHE A 4 0.91 1.48 -8.57
C PHE A 4 2.33 1.90 -8.96
N LEU A 5 3.35 1.23 -8.43
CA LEU A 5 4.74 1.51 -8.82
C LEU A 5 5.01 1.11 -10.27
N THR A 6 4.53 -0.07 -10.69
CA THR A 6 4.61 -0.52 -12.09
C THR A 6 3.93 0.48 -13.01
N ASP A 7 2.69 0.87 -12.69
CA ASP A 7 1.97 1.85 -13.52
C ASP A 7 2.69 3.20 -13.60
N TYR A 8 3.29 3.68 -12.50
CA TYR A 8 4.10 4.89 -12.51
C TYR A 8 5.34 4.78 -13.42
N LEU A 9 6.02 3.62 -13.42
CA LEU A 9 7.17 3.37 -14.29
C LEU A 9 6.76 3.23 -15.77
N ASP A 10 5.55 2.73 -16.01
CA ASP A 10 4.97 2.58 -17.35
C ASP A 10 4.31 3.87 -17.88
N GLY A 11 4.39 4.98 -17.13
CA GLY A 11 3.88 6.28 -17.56
C GLY A 11 2.40 6.55 -17.23
N ASP A 12 1.88 5.93 -16.17
CA ASP A 12 0.54 6.15 -15.62
C ASP A 12 -0.61 5.82 -16.61
N VAL A 13 -0.50 4.69 -17.31
CA VAL A 13 -1.42 4.29 -18.38
C VAL A 13 -2.64 3.50 -17.89
N TYR A 14 -2.59 2.89 -16.72
CA TYR A 14 -3.63 2.02 -16.19
C TYR A 14 -4.55 2.73 -15.19
N TYR A 15 -3.99 3.46 -14.22
CA TYR A 15 -4.75 4.17 -13.20
C TYR A 15 -4.87 5.66 -13.51
N LYS A 16 -6.08 6.21 -13.34
CA LYS A 16 -6.28 7.67 -13.44
C LYS A 16 -5.42 8.42 -12.41
N ILE A 17 -4.70 9.44 -12.88
CA ILE A 17 -3.90 10.36 -12.08
C ILE A 17 -4.50 11.78 -12.06
N HIS A 18 -4.12 12.56 -11.04
CA HIS A 18 -4.50 13.97 -10.92
C HIS A 18 -3.27 14.90 -10.89
N HIS A 19 -2.07 14.32 -10.74
CA HIS A 19 -0.79 15.01 -10.77
C HIS A 19 0.32 13.99 -11.12
N PRO A 20 1.49 14.42 -11.62
CA PRO A 20 2.51 13.52 -12.20
C PRO A 20 3.06 12.41 -11.30
N ASN A 21 2.94 12.52 -9.97
CA ASN A 21 3.48 11.54 -9.02
C ASN A 21 2.40 10.74 -8.29
N HIS A 22 1.14 10.80 -8.74
CA HIS A 22 0.01 10.28 -7.98
C HIS A 22 0.11 8.76 -7.72
N ASN A 23 0.51 7.97 -8.72
CA ASN A 23 0.70 6.53 -8.52
C ASN A 23 1.95 6.20 -7.68
N LEU A 24 3.02 7.00 -7.78
CA LEU A 24 4.18 6.87 -6.89
C LEU A 24 3.79 7.11 -5.42
N ASP A 25 2.98 8.13 -5.14
CA ASP A 25 2.52 8.43 -3.79
C ASP A 25 1.60 7.35 -3.24
N ARG A 26 0.71 6.81 -4.08
CA ARG A 26 -0.09 5.61 -3.75
C ARG A 26 0.81 4.42 -3.44
N ALA A 27 1.86 4.19 -4.22
CA ALA A 27 2.80 3.10 -3.96
C ALA A 27 3.49 3.25 -2.60
N ARG A 28 3.99 4.44 -2.27
CA ARG A 28 4.63 4.77 -0.98
C ARG A 28 3.68 4.58 0.20
N ALA A 29 2.45 5.07 0.10
CA ALA A 29 1.44 4.91 1.15
C ALA A 29 1.17 3.42 1.44
N GLN A 30 1.06 2.60 0.39
CA GLN A 30 0.86 1.15 0.54
C GLN A 30 2.08 0.45 1.14
N MET A 31 3.31 0.86 0.82
CA MET A 31 4.51 0.30 1.48
C MET A 31 4.56 0.67 2.97
N LYS A 32 4.22 1.92 3.32
CA LYS A 32 4.13 2.34 4.73
C LYS A 32 3.07 1.56 5.49
N LEU A 33 1.92 1.29 4.86
CA LEU A 33 0.86 0.48 5.46
C LEU A 33 1.35 -0.94 5.77
N VAL A 34 2.01 -1.61 4.82
CA VAL A 34 2.57 -2.95 5.04
C VAL A 34 3.56 -2.95 6.19
N LYS A 35 4.48 -1.98 6.24
CA LYS A 35 5.43 -1.86 7.35
C LYS A 35 4.72 -1.70 8.71
N SER A 36 3.70 -0.84 8.78
CA SER A 36 2.89 -0.66 10.00
C SER A 36 2.19 -1.96 10.40
N MET A 37 1.65 -2.70 9.44
CA MET A 37 1.01 -4.00 9.68
C MET A 37 2.02 -5.04 10.17
N GLU A 38 3.25 -5.06 9.65
CA GLU A 38 4.32 -5.94 10.13
C GLU A 38 4.69 -5.61 11.59
N GLU A 39 4.87 -4.33 11.92
CA GLU A 39 5.17 -3.86 13.28
C GLU A 39 4.05 -4.22 14.28
N GLN A 40 2.79 -4.23 13.83
CA GLN A 40 1.61 -4.49 14.65
C GLN A 40 1.09 -5.94 14.52
N TYR A 41 1.82 -6.81 13.83
CA TYR A 41 1.33 -8.15 13.46
C TYR A 41 0.87 -8.98 14.67
N ALA A 42 1.67 -8.98 15.74
CA ALA A 42 1.34 -9.72 16.96
C ALA A 42 0.05 -9.23 17.62
N GLU A 43 -0.18 -7.92 17.66
CA GLU A 43 -1.41 -7.34 18.24
C GLU A 43 -2.63 -7.64 17.37
N MET A 44 -2.51 -7.54 16.05
CA MET A 44 -3.59 -7.97 15.14
C MET A 44 -3.98 -9.43 15.36
N GLN A 45 -3.00 -10.33 15.51
CA GLN A 45 -3.26 -11.75 15.80
C GLN A 45 -3.94 -11.95 17.16
N LYS A 46 -3.54 -11.21 18.20
CA LYS A 46 -4.21 -11.25 19.52
C LYS A 46 -5.67 -10.81 19.43
N ILE A 47 -5.96 -9.76 18.64
CA ILE A 47 -7.33 -9.27 18.44
C ILE A 47 -8.19 -10.34 17.77
N ILE A 48 -7.70 -10.96 16.69
CA ILE A 48 -8.43 -12.02 15.98
C ILE A 48 -8.76 -13.19 16.91
N ARG A 49 -7.78 -13.67 17.69
CA ARG A 49 -7.95 -14.79 18.65
C ARG A 49 -8.93 -14.53 19.79
N LYS A 50 -9.35 -13.27 20.01
CA LYS A 50 -10.40 -12.95 20.99
C LYS A 50 -11.80 -13.03 20.40
N ILE A 51 -11.90 -13.02 19.07
CA ILE A 51 -13.16 -13.00 18.33
C ILE A 51 -13.54 -14.41 17.87
N ILE A 52 -12.55 -15.21 17.47
CA ILE A 52 -12.70 -16.65 17.18
C ILE A 52 -12.51 -17.49 18.44
#